data_AF-A0A4Q9HXC1-F1
#
_entry.id   AF-A0A4Q9HXC1-F1
#
_cell.length_a   1.000
_cell.length_b   1.000
_cell.length_c   1.000
_cell.angle_alpha   90.00
_cell.angle_beta   90.00
_cell.angle_gamma   90.00
#
_symmetry.space_group_name_H-M   'P 1'
#
loop_
_entity.id
_entity.type
_entity.pdbx_description
1 polymer ?
#
loop_
_entity_poly.entity_id
_entity_poly.type
_entity_poly.pdbx_seq_one_letter_code
_entity_poly.pdbx_strand_id
1 'polypeptide(L)'
;MTWFKIDDSAHMHPKVIAAGNAALGLWLRCGAYSAQHLTEGAVPAAVAKQYGTAPQAAKLVKVGLWHEHGHTCPRCPQPAAGDYVVHDFFEGGRNATRAQVEAGRTAAAERKAKSRAGKNGARFADDPSADRARNERGSAPNQERTAPPIPEGSTGQEGESQRDARECVTGPQTNPKPYPSTSFGSRGKQASPDGPRIAEPVRPLVDAMSAAGMVVSWQLESAEWLLLHALIERCGVAVLVDHAGGAWQAARTRPRSARYFLAGWRSLPAMPATAPEIPGHSPNVVALHNSRPSTTDQRVRDGLDLAARLREQELAQ
;
A
#
# COMPACT_ATOMS: atom_id res chain seq x y z
N MET A 1 -10.35 6.86 9.63
CA MET A 1 -11.34 5.84 9.21
C MET A 1 -11.60 4.94 10.40
N THR A 2 -12.82 4.44 10.55
CA THR A 2 -13.16 3.46 11.60
C THR A 2 -13.03 2.06 11.03
N TRP A 3 -12.64 1.12 11.88
CA TRP A 3 -12.43 -0.28 11.54
C TRP A 3 -13.27 -1.13 12.48
N PHE A 4 -13.90 -2.18 11.95
CA PHE A 4 -14.46 -3.24 12.78
C PHE A 4 -13.39 -4.31 12.95
N LYS A 5 -12.82 -4.41 14.16
CA LYS A 5 -11.70 -5.31 14.43
C LYS A 5 -12.21 -6.67 14.87
N ILE A 6 -11.69 -7.72 14.24
CA ILE A 6 -12.00 -9.12 14.52
C ILE A 6 -10.69 -9.82 14.86
N ASP A 7 -10.75 -10.76 15.79
CA ASP A 7 -9.60 -11.57 16.17
C ASP A 7 -9.26 -12.57 15.06
N ASP A 8 -7.97 -12.79 14.79
CA ASP A 8 -7.53 -13.69 13.72
C ASP A 8 -7.95 -15.14 13.98
N SER A 9 -8.17 -15.55 15.24
CA SER A 9 -8.66 -16.88 15.61
C SER A 9 -10.19 -17.03 15.51
N ALA A 10 -10.93 -15.94 15.24
CA ALA A 10 -12.39 -15.95 15.25
C ALA A 10 -13.01 -16.95 14.26
N HIS A 11 -12.32 -17.24 13.16
CA HIS A 11 -12.77 -18.17 12.12
C HIS A 11 -12.99 -19.62 12.63
N MET A 12 -12.27 -20.04 13.67
CA MET A 12 -12.42 -21.36 14.30
C MET A 12 -13.23 -21.34 15.60
N HIS A 13 -13.77 -20.19 15.99
CA HIS A 13 -14.50 -20.09 17.25
C HIS A 13 -15.81 -20.92 17.19
N PRO A 14 -16.16 -21.72 18.21
CA PRO A 14 -17.33 -22.61 18.17
C PRO A 14 -18.64 -21.90 17.81
N LYS A 15 -18.87 -20.68 18.32
CA LYS A 15 -20.05 -19.86 17.97
C LYS A 15 -20.06 -19.44 16.49
N VAL A 16 -18.88 -19.17 15.91
CA VAL A 16 -18.73 -18.76 14.50
C VAL A 16 -18.99 -19.94 13.57
N ILE A 17 -18.43 -21.11 13.90
CA ILE A 17 -18.71 -22.37 13.18
C ILE A 17 -20.20 -22.71 13.27
N ALA A 18 -20.80 -22.63 14.47
CA ALA A 18 -22.22 -22.92 14.68
C ALA A 18 -23.14 -21.95 13.91
N ALA A 19 -22.78 -20.65 13.83
CA ALA A 19 -23.51 -19.67 13.05
C ALA A 19 -23.48 -20.01 11.55
N GLY A 20 -22.35 -20.49 11.05
CA GLY A 20 -22.13 -20.81 9.64
C GLY A 20 -21.99 -19.56 8.76
N ASN A 21 -21.45 -19.76 7.55
CA ASN A 21 -20.93 -18.68 6.71
C ASN A 21 -21.98 -17.60 6.36
N ALA A 22 -23.23 -18.00 6.09
CA ALA A 22 -24.28 -17.04 5.72
C ALA A 22 -24.62 -16.08 6.87
N ALA A 23 -24.80 -16.62 8.08
CA ALA A 23 -25.07 -15.81 9.27
C ALA A 23 -23.84 -15.00 9.69
N LEU A 24 -22.63 -15.57 9.56
CA LEU A 24 -21.38 -14.85 9.82
C LEU A 24 -21.19 -13.66 8.87
N GLY A 25 -21.57 -13.80 7.59
CA GLY A 25 -21.54 -12.71 6.62
C GLY A 25 -22.46 -11.55 7.01
N LEU A 26 -23.65 -11.85 7.55
CA LEU A 26 -24.56 -10.85 8.12
C LEU A 26 -23.91 -10.17 9.34
N TRP A 27 -23.37 -10.96 10.27
CA TRP A 27 -22.67 -10.45 11.46
C TRP A 27 -21.54 -9.50 11.11
N LEU A 28 -20.71 -9.85 10.12
CA LEU A 28 -19.59 -9.03 9.65
C LEU A 28 -20.05 -7.70 9.07
N ARG A 29 -21.07 -7.71 8.20
CA ARG A 29 -21.62 -6.50 7.57
C ARG A 29 -22.24 -5.56 8.60
N CYS A 30 -23.01 -6.10 9.53
CA CYS A 30 -23.61 -5.33 10.62
C CYS A 30 -22.55 -4.80 11.59
N GLY A 31 -21.50 -5.56 11.90
CA GLY A 31 -20.39 -5.10 12.72
C GLY A 31 -19.61 -3.94 12.08
N ALA A 32 -19.37 -4.03 10.77
CA ALA A 32 -18.78 -2.95 9.98
C ALA A 32 -19.66 -1.69 9.98
N TYR A 33 -20.98 -1.86 9.81
CA TYR A 33 -21.95 -0.76 9.94
C TYR A 33 -21.84 -0.11 11.32
N SER A 34 -21.85 -0.89 12.41
CA SER A 34 -21.79 -0.33 13.76
C SER A 34 -20.49 0.44 14.02
N ALA A 35 -19.36 -0.02 13.49
CA ALA A 35 -18.08 0.69 13.58
C ALA A 35 -18.06 1.98 12.71
N GLN A 36 -18.69 1.97 11.55
CA GLN A 36 -18.80 3.15 10.69
C GLN A 36 -19.67 4.24 11.31
N HIS A 37 -20.82 3.84 11.85
CA HIS A 37 -21.84 4.74 12.40
C HIS A 37 -21.67 5.03 13.89
N LEU A 38 -20.64 4.46 14.53
CA LEU A 38 -20.36 4.64 15.96
C LEU A 38 -21.58 4.30 16.84
N THR A 39 -22.29 3.24 16.47
CA THR A 39 -23.47 2.75 17.20
C THR A 39 -23.10 1.73 18.28
N GLU A 40 -21.80 1.55 18.55
CA GLU A 40 -21.31 0.78 19.70
C GLU A 40 -21.80 -0.68 19.72
N GLY A 41 -21.98 -1.27 18.53
CA GLY A 41 -22.47 -2.64 18.36
C GLY A 41 -23.98 -2.75 18.23
N ALA A 42 -24.75 -1.66 18.35
CA ALA A 42 -26.18 -1.68 18.06
C ALA A 42 -26.42 -1.80 16.54
N VAL A 43 -27.36 -2.68 16.18
CA VAL A 43 -27.75 -3.02 14.81
C VAL A 43 -29.26 -2.82 14.67
N PRO A 44 -29.70 -1.74 13.99
CA PRO A 44 -31.12 -1.51 13.75
C PRO A 44 -31.74 -2.63 12.90
N ALA A 45 -33.02 -2.95 13.16
CA ALA A 45 -33.76 -4.00 12.47
C ALA A 45 -33.77 -3.81 10.94
N ALA A 46 -33.90 -2.56 10.48
CA ALA A 46 -33.87 -2.20 9.06
C ALA A 46 -32.53 -2.57 8.41
N VAL A 47 -31.42 -2.36 9.11
CA VAL A 47 -30.07 -2.66 8.64
C VAL A 47 -29.84 -4.17 8.59
N ALA A 48 -30.29 -4.90 9.62
CA ALA A 48 -30.23 -6.35 9.63
C ALA A 48 -31.02 -6.97 8.47
N LYS A 49 -32.22 -6.44 8.18
CA LYS A 49 -33.07 -6.85 7.05
C LYS A 49 -32.46 -6.50 5.69
N GLN A 50 -31.69 -5.41 5.59
CA GLN A 50 -31.04 -5.01 4.35
C GLN A 50 -29.89 -5.96 3.96
N TYR A 51 -29.13 -6.45 4.94
CA TYR A 51 -27.95 -7.29 4.68
C TYR A 51 -28.20 -8.79 4.68
N GLY A 52 -29.31 -9.25 5.27
CA GLY A 52 -29.58 -10.66 5.46
C GLY A 52 -31.05 -10.97 5.72
N THR A 53 -31.30 -12.21 6.14
CA THR A 53 -32.65 -12.75 6.32
C THR A 53 -32.97 -13.00 7.79
N ALA A 54 -34.27 -13.02 8.14
CA ALA A 54 -34.70 -13.30 9.52
C ALA A 54 -34.16 -14.63 10.09
N PRO A 55 -34.06 -15.74 9.33
CA PRO A 55 -33.43 -16.97 9.83
C PRO A 55 -31.94 -16.81 10.15
N GLN A 56 -31.20 -15.98 9.41
CA GLN A 56 -29.79 -15.71 9.69
C GLN A 56 -29.65 -14.93 11.01
N ALA A 57 -30.49 -13.89 11.21
CA ALA A 57 -30.51 -13.13 12.46
C ALA A 57 -30.89 -14.01 13.66
N ALA A 58 -31.96 -14.82 13.54
CA ALA A 58 -32.37 -15.76 14.57
C ALA A 58 -31.26 -16.76 14.92
N LYS A 59 -30.48 -17.20 13.92
CA LYS A 59 -29.33 -18.08 14.14
C LYS A 59 -28.22 -17.38 14.93
N LEU A 60 -27.92 -16.11 14.64
CA LEU A 60 -26.93 -15.32 15.38
C LEU A 60 -27.33 -15.10 16.84
N VAL A 61 -28.62 -14.86 17.10
CA VAL A 61 -29.17 -14.78 18.45
C VAL A 61 -29.04 -16.13 19.16
N LYS A 62 -29.45 -17.23 18.50
CA LYS A 62 -29.36 -18.58 19.06
C LYS A 62 -27.93 -18.99 19.44
N VAL A 63 -26.93 -18.65 18.63
CA VAL A 63 -25.52 -18.96 18.95
C VAL A 63 -24.88 -17.97 19.93
N GLY A 64 -25.60 -16.92 20.33
CA GLY A 64 -25.13 -15.90 21.25
C GLY A 64 -24.02 -15.01 20.68
N LEU A 65 -24.06 -14.76 19.37
CA LEU A 65 -23.26 -13.72 18.71
C LEU A 65 -24.00 -12.38 18.68
N TRP A 66 -25.33 -12.42 18.66
CA TRP A 66 -26.22 -11.27 18.83
C TRP A 66 -27.11 -11.44 20.05
N HIS A 67 -27.57 -10.33 20.57
CA HIS A 67 -28.65 -10.28 21.54
C HIS A 67 -29.81 -9.48 21.00
N GLU A 68 -31.02 -9.93 21.34
CA GLU A 68 -32.26 -9.23 21.06
C GLU A 68 -32.74 -8.42 22.28
N HIS A 69 -33.80 -7.66 22.10
CA HIS A 69 -34.45 -7.01 23.24
C HIS A 69 -34.97 -8.06 24.23
N GLY A 70 -34.65 -7.87 25.50
CA GLY A 70 -35.02 -8.76 26.59
C GLY A 70 -33.91 -9.69 27.07
N HIS A 71 -32.71 -9.63 26.46
CA HIS A 71 -31.61 -10.52 26.82
C HIS A 71 -31.06 -10.28 28.24
N THR A 72 -30.42 -11.31 28.81
CA THR A 72 -29.90 -11.32 30.20
C THR A 72 -28.38 -11.12 30.28
N CYS A 73 -27.72 -10.66 29.21
CA CYS A 73 -26.26 -10.51 29.24
C CYS A 73 -25.86 -9.25 30.03
N PRO A 74 -24.97 -9.36 31.04
CA PRO A 74 -24.56 -8.20 31.84
C PRO A 74 -23.58 -7.26 31.10
N ARG A 75 -22.99 -7.73 29.99
CA ARG A 75 -21.92 -7.03 29.26
C ARG A 75 -22.42 -6.18 28.10
N CYS A 76 -23.65 -6.43 27.64
CA CYS A 76 -24.18 -5.82 26.43
C CYS A 76 -25.34 -4.88 26.79
N PRO A 77 -25.43 -3.69 26.16
CA PRO A 77 -26.54 -2.79 26.38
C PRO A 77 -27.83 -3.38 25.81
N GLN A 78 -28.97 -3.02 26.39
CA GLN A 78 -30.27 -3.48 25.91
C GLN A 78 -30.63 -2.78 24.59
N PRO A 79 -30.84 -3.51 23.48
CA PRO A 79 -31.29 -2.89 22.23
C PRO A 79 -32.78 -2.49 22.32
N ALA A 80 -33.23 -1.62 21.41
CA ALA A 80 -34.66 -1.30 21.28
C ALA A 80 -35.46 -2.52 20.78
N ALA A 81 -36.79 -2.49 20.95
CA ALA A 81 -37.66 -3.59 20.51
C ALA A 81 -37.50 -3.84 18.99
N GLY A 82 -37.11 -5.06 18.63
CA GLY A 82 -36.87 -5.48 17.24
C GLY A 82 -35.45 -5.22 16.71
N ASP A 83 -34.65 -4.45 17.45
CA ASP A 83 -33.23 -4.23 17.15
C ASP A 83 -32.34 -5.29 17.81
N TYR A 84 -31.10 -5.35 17.35
CA TYR A 84 -30.10 -6.30 17.84
C TYR A 84 -28.88 -5.56 18.36
N VAL A 85 -28.11 -6.23 19.21
CA VAL A 85 -26.77 -5.78 19.60
C VAL A 85 -25.76 -6.90 19.38
N VAL A 86 -24.60 -6.55 18.84
CA VAL A 86 -23.47 -7.47 18.71
C VAL A 86 -22.92 -7.78 20.09
N HIS A 87 -22.84 -9.08 20.42
CA HIS A 87 -22.29 -9.52 21.69
C HIS A 87 -20.81 -9.12 21.81
N ASP A 88 -20.43 -8.60 22.98
CA ASP A 88 -19.04 -8.33 23.35
C ASP A 88 -18.29 -7.41 22.37
N PHE A 89 -19.00 -6.44 21.79
CA PHE A 89 -18.43 -5.50 20.81
C PHE A 89 -17.14 -4.81 21.27
N PHE A 90 -17.00 -4.57 22.57
CA PHE A 90 -15.84 -3.92 23.20
C PHE A 90 -14.83 -4.88 23.84
N GLU A 91 -15.10 -6.19 23.87
CA GLU A 91 -14.25 -7.15 24.58
C GLU A 91 -12.83 -7.15 24.02
N GLY A 92 -11.84 -7.16 24.93
CA GLY A 92 -10.42 -7.11 24.60
C GLY A 92 -9.94 -5.78 24.02
N GLY A 93 -10.73 -4.70 24.11
CA GLY A 93 -10.37 -3.40 23.54
C GLY A 93 -10.30 -3.40 22.00
N ARG A 94 -10.97 -4.37 21.36
CA ARG A 94 -10.95 -4.54 19.90
C ARG A 94 -11.51 -3.31 19.19
N ASN A 95 -12.70 -2.88 19.57
CA ASN A 95 -13.37 -1.72 18.97
C ASN A 95 -13.32 -0.50 19.90
N ALA A 96 -13.15 0.68 19.30
CA ALA A 96 -13.13 1.94 20.04
C ALA A 96 -14.56 2.43 20.28
N THR A 97 -14.79 3.07 21.43
CA THR A 97 -16.06 3.73 21.74
C THR A 97 -16.26 4.95 20.85
N ARG A 98 -17.51 5.43 20.76
CA ARG A 98 -17.83 6.65 20.02
C ARG A 98 -16.98 7.84 20.50
N ALA A 99 -16.89 8.00 21.82
CA ALA A 99 -16.11 9.05 22.45
C ALA A 99 -14.61 8.97 22.09
N GLN A 100 -14.02 7.77 22.09
CA GLN A 100 -12.62 7.58 21.71
C GLN A 100 -12.37 7.94 20.23
N VAL A 101 -13.27 7.56 19.34
CA VAL A 101 -13.14 7.88 17.91
C VAL A 101 -13.29 9.38 17.69
N GLU A 102 -14.26 10.03 18.32
CA GLU A 102 -14.47 11.47 18.22
C GLU A 102 -13.27 12.26 18.78
N ALA A 103 -12.75 11.87 19.95
CA ALA A 103 -11.54 12.45 20.52
C ALA A 103 -10.31 12.27 19.61
N GLY A 104 -10.18 11.11 18.97
CA GLY A 104 -9.14 10.88 17.97
C GLY A 104 -9.27 11.80 16.75
N ARG A 105 -10.50 12.06 16.29
CA ARG A 105 -10.78 12.97 15.17
C ARG A 105 -10.48 14.43 15.52
N THR A 106 -10.88 14.90 16.69
CA THR A 106 -10.58 16.27 17.15
C THR A 106 -9.08 16.47 17.33
N ALA A 107 -8.39 15.56 18.01
CA ALA A 107 -6.94 15.62 18.17
C ALA A 107 -6.18 15.57 16.84
N ALA A 108 -6.68 14.83 15.84
CA ALA A 108 -6.12 14.83 14.50
C ALA A 108 -6.36 16.15 13.76
N ALA A 109 -7.55 16.74 13.89
CA ALA A 109 -7.88 18.04 13.33
C ALA A 109 -6.99 19.14 13.92
N GLU A 110 -6.80 19.15 15.25
CA GLU A 110 -5.93 20.10 15.95
C GLU A 110 -4.47 19.98 15.51
N ARG A 111 -3.92 18.76 15.42
CA ARG A 111 -2.56 18.54 14.91
C ARG A 111 -2.40 19.07 13.49
N LYS A 112 -3.40 18.86 12.63
CA LYS A 112 -3.40 19.37 11.26
C LYS A 112 -3.49 20.90 11.23
N ALA A 113 -4.30 21.51 12.09
CA ALA A 113 -4.41 22.96 12.21
C ALA A 113 -3.06 23.58 12.65
N LYS A 114 -2.43 23.04 13.70
CA LYS A 114 -1.11 23.48 14.18
C LYS A 114 -0.02 23.35 13.10
N SER A 115 0.00 22.21 12.39
CA SER A 115 0.95 21.99 11.28
C SER A 115 0.77 23.01 10.15
N ARG A 116 -0.47 23.35 9.79
CA ARG A 116 -0.77 24.37 8.77
C ARG A 116 -0.36 25.78 9.21
N ALA A 117 -0.64 26.14 10.46
CA ALA A 117 -0.21 27.43 11.01
C ALA A 117 1.32 27.58 11.00
N GLY A 118 2.05 26.54 11.40
CA GLY A 118 3.52 26.55 11.36
C GLY A 118 4.11 26.64 9.95
N LYS A 119 3.51 25.97 8.96
CA LYS A 119 3.94 26.07 7.55
C LYS A 119 3.66 27.43 6.93
N ASN A 120 2.54 28.07 7.29
CA ASN A 120 2.24 29.42 6.83
C ASN A 120 3.20 30.43 7.47
N GLY A 121 3.45 30.36 8.78
CA GLY A 121 4.41 31.23 9.46
C GLY A 121 5.82 31.18 8.88
N ALA A 122 6.31 29.99 8.49
CA ALA A 122 7.62 29.83 7.85
C ALA A 122 7.66 30.38 6.40
N ARG A 123 6.56 30.29 5.64
CA ARG A 123 6.49 30.84 4.27
C ARG A 123 6.44 32.36 4.21
N PHE A 124 5.94 33.02 5.26
CA PHE A 124 5.87 34.49 5.31
C PHE A 124 7.11 35.16 5.91
N ALA A 125 8.05 34.38 6.48
CA ALA A 125 9.25 34.89 7.13
C ALA A 125 10.46 35.03 6.18
N ASP A 126 10.53 34.26 5.09
CA ASP A 126 11.68 34.20 4.18
C ASP A 126 11.48 34.91 2.82
N ASP A 127 10.39 35.68 2.63
CA ASP A 127 10.09 36.35 1.36
C ASP A 127 10.57 37.83 1.38
N PRO A 128 11.55 38.24 0.55
CA PRO A 128 11.93 39.64 0.41
C PRO A 128 10.74 40.47 -0.05
N SER A 129 10.55 41.64 0.56
CA SER A 129 9.39 42.55 0.39
C SER A 129 9.03 42.97 -1.05
N ALA A 130 9.78 42.55 -2.07
CA ALA A 130 9.57 42.89 -3.47
C ALA A 130 8.51 42.02 -4.19
N ASP A 131 8.31 40.76 -3.81
CA ASP A 131 7.36 39.86 -4.50
C ASP A 131 5.90 39.96 -3.98
N ARG A 132 5.69 40.62 -2.83
CA ARG A 132 4.34 40.85 -2.27
C ARG A 132 3.46 41.70 -3.19
N ALA A 133 4.04 42.68 -3.90
CA ALA A 133 3.30 43.54 -4.83
C ALA A 133 2.89 42.84 -6.14
N ARG A 134 3.52 41.72 -6.50
CA ARG A 134 3.18 40.95 -7.72
C ARG A 134 1.98 40.03 -7.51
N ASN A 135 1.83 39.48 -6.30
CA ASN A 135 0.80 38.49 -6.00
C ASN A 135 -0.55 39.12 -5.63
N GLU A 136 -0.58 40.40 -5.24
CA GLU A 136 -1.83 41.15 -5.02
C GLU A 136 -2.55 41.50 -6.33
N ARG A 137 -1.85 41.52 -7.47
CA ARG A 137 -2.45 41.77 -8.80
C ARG A 137 -2.95 40.50 -9.50
N GLY A 138 -3.00 39.36 -8.82
CA GLY A 138 -3.23 38.06 -9.46
C GLY A 138 -4.10 37.05 -8.70
N SER A 139 -4.84 37.46 -7.67
CA SER A 139 -5.74 36.55 -6.93
C SER A 139 -7.19 37.01 -6.98
N ALA A 140 -7.81 36.90 -8.16
CA ALA A 140 -9.25 36.67 -8.23
C ALA A 140 -9.48 35.15 -8.17
N PRO A 141 -10.41 34.63 -7.35
CA PRO A 141 -10.73 33.21 -7.33
C PRO A 141 -11.36 32.84 -8.68
N ASN A 142 -10.68 31.97 -9.43
CA ASN A 142 -11.23 31.36 -10.64
C ASN A 142 -12.34 30.36 -10.25
N GLN A 143 -13.52 30.87 -9.89
CA GLN A 143 -14.70 30.07 -9.57
C GLN A 143 -15.53 29.71 -10.82
N GLU A 144 -15.25 30.27 -12.00
CA GLU A 144 -16.12 30.10 -13.18
C GLU A 144 -15.68 29.03 -14.19
N ARG A 145 -14.54 28.34 -14.01
CA ARG A 145 -14.05 27.38 -15.03
C ARG A 145 -14.35 25.90 -14.75
N THR A 146 -15.07 25.55 -13.68
CA THR A 146 -15.41 24.15 -13.38
C THR A 146 -16.84 23.98 -12.89
N ALA A 147 -17.81 24.48 -13.65
CA ALA A 147 -19.19 24.02 -13.53
C ALA A 147 -19.43 22.92 -14.58
N PRO A 148 -19.86 21.69 -14.21
CA PRO A 148 -20.35 20.75 -15.20
C PRO A 148 -21.63 21.34 -15.83
N PRO A 149 -21.82 21.27 -17.16
CA PRO A 149 -23.06 21.74 -17.75
C PRO A 149 -24.18 20.80 -17.31
N ILE A 150 -25.11 21.29 -16.50
CA ILE A 150 -26.40 20.65 -16.27
C ILE A 150 -27.30 21.11 -17.42
N PRO A 151 -27.77 20.22 -18.32
CA PRO A 151 -28.90 20.56 -19.15
C PRO A 151 -30.18 20.36 -18.33
N GLU A 152 -30.80 21.48 -17.93
CA GLU A 152 -32.21 21.47 -17.55
C GLU A 152 -33.07 21.52 -18.81
N GLY A 153 -33.93 20.52 -18.97
CA GLY A 153 -34.88 20.45 -20.08
C GLY A 153 -35.60 19.12 -20.13
N SER A 154 -36.77 19.05 -19.48
CA SER A 154 -37.75 17.99 -19.70
C SER A 154 -38.27 18.04 -21.13
N THR A 155 -38.22 16.93 -21.87
CA THR A 155 -39.24 16.45 -22.83
C THR A 155 -38.75 15.14 -23.47
N GLY A 156 -39.60 14.12 -23.47
CA GLY A 156 -39.30 12.81 -24.03
C GLY A 156 -39.58 12.70 -25.52
N GLN A 157 -38.99 11.67 -26.14
CA GLN A 157 -39.54 10.74 -27.13
C GLN A 157 -38.42 9.73 -27.43
N GLU A 158 -38.62 8.44 -27.15
CA GLU A 158 -39.17 7.42 -28.06
C GLU A 158 -38.24 7.13 -29.26
N GLY A 159 -37.70 5.90 -29.29
CA GLY A 159 -36.90 5.39 -30.40
C GLY A 159 -36.05 4.19 -30.00
N GLU A 160 -36.54 2.99 -30.30
CA GLU A 160 -35.85 1.70 -30.18
C GLU A 160 -34.73 1.53 -31.24
N SER A 161 -33.96 0.43 -31.09
CA SER A 161 -33.04 -0.19 -32.06
C SER A 161 -31.55 0.23 -31.91
N GLN A 162 -30.53 -0.63 -31.92
CA GLN A 162 -30.44 -2.07 -32.18
C GLN A 162 -29.14 -2.61 -31.56
N ARG A 163 -29.09 -3.93 -31.40
CA ARG A 163 -28.04 -4.76 -30.77
C ARG A 163 -26.71 -4.78 -31.55
N ASP A 164 -25.60 -5.00 -30.82
CA ASP A 164 -24.72 -6.20 -30.90
C ASP A 164 -23.41 -5.90 -30.13
N ALA A 165 -23.16 -6.54 -28.99
CA ALA A 165 -22.51 -7.85 -28.80
C ALA A 165 -20.97 -7.78 -28.67
N ARG A 166 -20.50 -8.03 -27.43
CA ARG A 166 -19.30 -8.81 -27.05
C ARG A 166 -17.90 -8.21 -27.32
N GLU A 167 -17.26 -7.70 -26.28
CA GLU A 167 -16.12 -8.35 -25.58
C GLU A 167 -15.54 -7.40 -24.50
N CYS A 168 -15.72 -7.79 -23.23
CA CYS A 168 -15.04 -7.19 -22.10
C CYS A 168 -13.74 -7.94 -21.84
N VAL A 169 -12.58 -7.37 -22.17
CA VAL A 169 -11.31 -7.66 -21.49
C VAL A 169 -10.54 -6.35 -21.34
N THR A 170 -10.84 -5.63 -20.27
CA THR A 170 -9.98 -4.54 -19.78
C THR A 170 -9.42 -4.99 -18.43
N GLY A 171 -8.11 -5.29 -18.40
CA GLY A 171 -7.40 -5.72 -17.20
C GLY A 171 -7.46 -4.68 -16.07
N PRO A 172 -7.23 -5.09 -14.81
CA PRO A 172 -7.34 -4.20 -13.67
C PRO A 172 -6.22 -3.14 -13.67
N GLN A 173 -6.59 -1.87 -13.84
CA GLN A 173 -5.72 -0.75 -13.51
C GLN A 173 -5.56 -0.67 -11.99
N THR A 174 -4.41 -1.10 -11.49
CA THR A 174 -4.01 -0.91 -10.08
C THR A 174 -3.66 0.55 -9.84
N ASN A 175 -4.56 1.26 -9.18
CA ASN A 175 -4.36 2.63 -8.69
C ASN A 175 -3.45 2.62 -7.42
N PRO A 176 -2.23 3.17 -7.44
CA PRO A 176 -1.38 3.24 -6.25
C PRO A 176 -1.90 4.35 -5.32
N LYS A 177 -2.35 3.96 -4.12
CA LYS A 177 -2.75 4.89 -3.06
C LYS A 177 -1.55 5.79 -2.64
N PRO A 178 -1.74 7.10 -2.45
CA PRO A 178 -0.70 8.00 -1.97
C PRO A 178 -0.42 7.78 -0.46
N TYR A 179 0.85 7.62 -0.10
CA TYR A 179 1.30 7.57 1.30
C TYR A 179 1.19 8.94 1.98
N PRO A 180 0.78 9.01 3.25
CA PRO A 180 0.69 10.25 4.00
C PRO A 180 2.08 10.73 4.45
N SER A 181 2.41 11.95 4.06
CA SER A 181 3.55 12.71 4.59
C SER A 181 3.23 13.17 6.02
N THR A 182 3.98 12.68 7.01
CA THR A 182 4.02 13.28 8.35
C THR A 182 5.42 13.79 8.64
N SER A 183 5.58 15.10 8.41
CA SER A 183 6.55 15.93 9.10
C SER A 183 6.17 16.01 10.59
N PHE A 184 7.06 15.60 11.49
CA PHE A 184 7.01 16.03 12.88
C PHE A 184 8.36 16.63 13.26
N GLY A 185 8.36 17.94 13.48
CA GLY A 185 9.47 18.70 14.06
C GLY A 185 9.53 18.49 15.57
N SER A 186 10.77 18.54 16.07
CA SER A 186 11.25 18.18 17.39
C SER A 186 10.65 18.97 18.55
N ARG A 187 10.49 18.31 19.71
CA ARG A 187 10.69 18.93 21.02
C ARG A 187 11.38 17.94 21.96
N GLY A 188 12.46 18.41 22.58
CA GLY A 188 13.54 17.62 23.18
C GLY A 188 13.12 16.53 24.16
N LYS A 189 13.55 15.30 23.86
CA LYS A 189 14.27 14.47 24.83
C LYS A 189 15.74 14.51 24.43
N GLN A 190 16.59 14.71 25.42
CA GLN A 190 18.03 14.88 25.29
C GLN A 190 18.66 13.79 24.42
N ALA A 191 19.62 14.21 23.60
CA ALA A 191 20.42 13.36 22.74
C ALA A 191 21.07 12.23 23.56
N SER A 192 20.76 10.99 23.19
CA SER A 192 21.65 9.85 23.38
C SER A 192 22.44 9.69 22.07
N PRO A 193 23.78 9.52 22.09
CA PRO A 193 24.64 9.73 20.93
C PRO A 193 24.68 8.56 19.92
N ASP A 194 23.63 7.75 19.82
CA ASP A 194 23.59 6.62 18.90
C ASP A 194 22.47 6.76 17.87
N GLY A 195 22.84 6.96 16.60
CA GLY A 195 21.95 6.82 15.45
C GLY A 195 21.37 5.40 15.32
N PRO A 196 20.52 5.10 14.32
CA PRO A 196 20.00 3.74 14.12
C PRO A 196 21.18 2.79 14.02
N ARG A 197 21.40 1.99 15.08
CA ARG A 197 22.49 1.04 15.16
C ARG A 197 22.24 0.01 14.07
N ILE A 198 22.87 0.19 12.91
CA ILE A 198 23.04 -0.89 11.93
C ILE A 198 23.67 -2.01 12.74
N ALA A 199 22.92 -3.10 12.90
CA ALA A 199 23.38 -4.26 13.64
C ALA A 199 24.72 -4.71 13.02
N GLU A 200 25.73 -4.96 13.86
CA GLU A 200 27.07 -5.41 13.48
C GLU A 200 27.10 -6.40 12.30
N PRO A 201 26.26 -7.45 12.24
CA PRO A 201 26.30 -8.45 11.16
C PRO A 201 25.90 -7.92 9.78
N VAL A 202 25.22 -6.77 9.68
CA VAL A 202 24.77 -6.21 8.40
C VAL A 202 25.74 -5.15 7.87
N ARG A 203 26.64 -4.61 8.71
CA ARG A 203 27.62 -3.59 8.32
C ARG A 203 28.49 -4.00 7.12
N PRO A 204 29.01 -5.24 7.02
CA PRO A 204 29.82 -5.64 5.87
C PRO A 204 29.06 -5.55 4.54
N LEU A 205 27.74 -5.81 4.55
CA LEU A 205 26.89 -5.66 3.37
C LEU A 205 26.63 -4.19 3.03
N VAL A 206 26.41 -3.35 4.03
CA VAL A 206 26.23 -1.90 3.84
C VAL A 206 27.49 -1.27 3.25
N ASP A 207 28.65 -1.63 3.78
CA ASP A 207 29.94 -1.11 3.35
C ASP A 207 30.28 -1.59 1.93
N ALA A 208 30.07 -2.87 1.63
CA ALA A 208 30.30 -3.42 0.30
C ALA A 208 29.35 -2.83 -0.77
N MET A 209 28.07 -2.62 -0.44
CA MET A 209 27.14 -1.96 -1.36
C MET A 209 27.48 -0.48 -1.56
N SER A 210 27.91 0.22 -0.51
CA SER A 210 28.33 1.62 -0.59
C SER A 210 29.62 1.79 -1.38
N ALA A 211 30.60 0.88 -1.21
CA ALA A 211 31.82 0.84 -2.00
C ALA A 211 31.56 0.57 -3.50
N ALA A 212 30.52 -0.21 -3.80
CA ALA A 212 30.03 -0.42 -5.17
C ALA A 212 29.19 0.75 -5.72
N GLY A 213 29.08 1.87 -4.99
CA GLY A 213 28.36 3.08 -5.41
C GLY A 213 26.83 2.99 -5.30
N MET A 214 26.30 1.95 -4.65
CA MET A 214 24.86 1.75 -4.44
C MET A 214 24.41 2.39 -3.12
N VAL A 215 24.22 3.72 -3.14
CA VAL A 215 23.77 4.47 -1.96
C VAL A 215 22.24 4.40 -1.84
N VAL A 216 21.75 3.70 -0.83
CA VAL A 216 20.32 3.51 -0.54
C VAL A 216 19.98 3.75 0.92
N SER A 217 18.71 4.05 1.22
CA SER A 217 18.25 4.14 2.62
C SER A 217 18.07 2.75 3.25
N TRP A 218 18.59 2.59 4.46
CA TRP A 218 18.50 1.37 5.26
C TRP A 218 17.38 1.43 6.31
N GLN A 219 16.28 2.14 6.00
CA GLN A 219 15.08 2.20 6.86
C GLN A 219 14.28 0.89 6.72
N LEU A 220 14.73 -0.14 7.41
CA LEU A 220 14.09 -1.46 7.47
C LEU A 220 13.30 -1.65 8.76
N GLU A 221 12.20 -2.39 8.70
CA GLU A 221 11.42 -2.82 9.87
C GLU A 221 12.13 -3.99 10.59
N SER A 222 11.81 -4.24 11.87
CA SER A 222 12.49 -5.27 12.67
C SER A 222 12.47 -6.67 12.04
N ALA A 223 11.36 -7.05 11.40
CA ALA A 223 11.25 -8.32 10.68
C ALA A 223 12.13 -8.37 9.41
N GLU A 224 12.33 -7.23 8.75
CA GLU A 224 13.18 -7.12 7.56
C GLU A 224 14.67 -7.15 7.94
N TRP A 225 15.04 -6.61 9.10
CA TRP A 225 16.39 -6.76 9.66
C TRP A 225 16.73 -8.23 9.97
N LEU A 226 15.79 -8.97 10.59
CA LEU A 226 15.97 -10.40 10.86
C LEU A 226 16.09 -11.23 9.58
N LEU A 227 15.26 -10.92 8.58
CA LEU A 227 15.37 -11.55 7.27
C LEU A 227 16.71 -11.27 6.61
N LEU A 228 17.18 -10.01 6.67
CA LEU A 228 18.45 -9.62 6.06
C LEU A 228 19.62 -10.36 6.72
N HIS A 229 19.59 -10.51 8.05
CA HIS A 229 20.55 -11.34 8.78
C HIS A 229 20.58 -12.78 8.27
N ALA A 230 19.41 -13.41 8.19
CA ALA A 230 19.29 -14.79 7.70
C ALA A 230 19.75 -14.95 6.24
N LEU A 231 19.52 -13.93 5.40
CA LEU A 231 19.99 -13.93 4.01
C LEU A 231 21.52 -13.80 3.92
N ILE A 232 22.13 -12.99 4.78
CA ILE A 232 23.59 -12.85 4.88
C ILE A 232 24.20 -14.19 5.31
N GLU A 233 23.63 -14.86 6.30
CA GLU A 233 24.09 -16.19 6.74
C GLU A 233 23.91 -17.27 5.66
N ARG A 234 22.82 -17.19 4.88
CA ARG A 234 22.46 -18.22 3.88
C ARG A 234 23.23 -18.08 2.56
N CYS A 235 23.45 -16.85 2.10
CA CYS A 235 23.96 -16.58 0.76
C CYS A 235 25.35 -15.90 0.77
N GLY A 236 25.75 -15.32 1.90
CA GLY A 236 26.97 -14.52 2.00
C GLY A 236 26.84 -13.13 1.39
N VAL A 237 27.69 -12.20 1.85
CA VAL A 237 27.62 -10.78 1.47
C VAL A 237 27.93 -10.55 -0.01
N ALA A 238 28.92 -11.26 -0.57
CA ALA A 238 29.37 -11.05 -1.96
C ALA A 238 28.27 -11.35 -2.99
N VAL A 239 27.51 -12.44 -2.80
CA VAL A 239 26.41 -12.83 -3.70
C VAL A 239 25.25 -11.83 -3.64
N LEU A 240 24.96 -11.29 -2.44
CA LEU A 240 23.94 -10.26 -2.26
C LEU A 240 24.32 -8.96 -2.98
N VAL A 241 25.60 -8.56 -2.91
CA VAL A 241 26.11 -7.36 -3.59
C VAL A 241 26.08 -7.52 -5.11
N ASP A 242 26.49 -8.68 -5.64
CA ASP A 242 26.47 -8.96 -7.08
C ASP A 242 25.04 -8.92 -7.65
N HIS A 243 24.10 -9.60 -6.99
CA HIS A 243 22.70 -9.55 -7.38
C HIS A 243 22.12 -8.13 -7.26
N ALA A 244 22.49 -7.38 -6.22
CA ALA A 244 22.06 -5.99 -6.08
C ALA A 244 22.63 -5.10 -7.19
N GLY A 245 23.88 -5.34 -7.62
CA GLY A 245 24.52 -4.65 -8.74
C GLY A 245 23.79 -4.91 -10.06
N GLY A 246 23.44 -6.17 -10.35
CA GLY A 246 22.64 -6.52 -11.52
C GLY A 246 21.24 -5.87 -11.50
N ALA A 247 20.57 -5.89 -10.35
CA ALA A 247 19.27 -5.25 -10.17
C ALA A 247 19.36 -3.71 -10.26
N TRP A 248 20.47 -3.11 -9.81
CA TRP A 248 20.73 -1.67 -9.90
C TRP A 248 20.92 -1.21 -11.34
N GLN A 249 21.62 -2.00 -12.16
CA GLN A 249 21.85 -1.71 -13.58
C GLN A 249 20.60 -1.93 -14.44
N ALA A 250 19.80 -2.96 -14.11
CA ALA A 250 18.56 -3.25 -14.83
C ALA A 250 17.40 -2.30 -14.46
N ALA A 251 17.51 -1.56 -13.35
CA ALA A 251 16.46 -0.68 -12.87
C ALA A 251 16.30 0.57 -13.76
N ARG A 252 15.08 0.77 -14.28
CA ARG A 252 14.71 1.98 -15.05
C ARG A 252 14.79 3.26 -14.21
N THR A 253 14.63 3.13 -12.89
CA THR A 253 14.75 4.22 -11.92
C THR A 253 15.66 3.78 -10.78
N ARG A 254 16.57 4.65 -10.32
CA ARG A 254 17.53 4.30 -9.28
C ARG A 254 16.81 3.92 -7.98
N PRO A 255 17.04 2.70 -7.44
CA PRO A 255 16.50 2.29 -6.15
C PRO A 255 16.90 3.28 -5.05
N ARG A 256 15.94 3.67 -4.19
CA ARG A 256 16.18 4.61 -3.09
C ARG A 256 16.27 3.94 -1.71
N SER A 257 15.91 2.66 -1.62
CA SER A 257 15.85 1.91 -0.36
C SER A 257 16.33 0.47 -0.56
N ALA A 258 17.00 -0.07 0.46
CA ALA A 258 17.42 -1.47 0.51
C ALA A 258 16.25 -2.46 0.40
N ARG A 259 15.01 -2.04 0.73
CA ARG A 259 13.79 -2.85 0.57
C ARG A 259 13.58 -3.34 -0.87
N TYR A 260 14.08 -2.60 -1.86
CA TYR A 260 14.01 -2.96 -3.28
C TYR A 260 14.65 -4.31 -3.58
N PHE A 261 15.77 -4.63 -2.92
CA PHE A 261 16.56 -5.83 -3.20
C PHE A 261 16.07 -7.07 -2.43
N LEU A 262 15.33 -6.88 -1.33
CA LEU A 262 14.89 -7.97 -0.46
C LEU A 262 14.08 -9.04 -1.21
N ALA A 263 13.24 -8.64 -2.16
CA ALA A 263 12.44 -9.57 -2.95
C ALA A 263 13.32 -10.50 -3.81
N GLY A 264 14.33 -9.94 -4.49
CA GLY A 264 15.26 -10.72 -5.30
C GLY A 264 16.22 -11.56 -4.47
N TRP A 265 16.68 -11.04 -3.32
CA TRP A 265 17.55 -11.80 -2.42
C TRP A 265 16.86 -13.01 -1.79
N ARG A 266 15.53 -12.96 -1.56
CA ARG A 266 14.76 -14.11 -1.07
C ARG A 266 14.78 -15.30 -2.03
N SER A 267 14.79 -15.03 -3.34
CA SER A 267 14.81 -16.07 -4.39
C SER A 267 16.19 -16.63 -4.69
N LEU A 268 17.27 -16.13 -4.06
CA LEU A 268 18.61 -16.66 -4.27
C LEU A 268 18.76 -18.06 -3.66
N PRO A 269 19.40 -19.01 -4.37
CA PRO A 269 19.68 -20.34 -3.85
C PRO A 269 20.65 -20.25 -2.65
N ALA A 270 20.50 -21.17 -1.70
CA ALA A 270 21.44 -21.28 -0.58
C ALA A 270 22.81 -21.75 -1.08
N MET A 271 23.88 -21.12 -0.61
CA MET A 271 25.25 -21.56 -0.91
C MET A 271 25.52 -22.89 -0.20
N PRO A 272 26.10 -23.90 -0.85
CA PRO A 272 26.58 -25.09 -0.14
C PRO A 272 27.74 -24.69 0.80
N ALA A 273 27.66 -25.12 2.06
CA ALA A 273 28.56 -24.76 3.16
C ALA A 273 29.99 -25.34 3.04
N THR A 274 30.45 -25.70 1.86
CA THR A 274 31.82 -26.21 1.65
C THR A 274 32.25 -25.90 0.22
N ALA A 275 32.97 -24.79 0.05
CA ALA A 275 33.80 -24.60 -1.14
C ALA A 275 35.26 -24.68 -0.68
N PRO A 276 36.07 -25.62 -1.21
CA PRO A 276 37.51 -25.57 -1.00
C PRO A 276 38.06 -24.31 -1.68
N GLU A 277 39.11 -23.72 -1.11
CA GLU A 277 39.91 -22.71 -1.80
C GLU A 277 40.33 -23.25 -3.18
N ILE A 278 39.84 -22.65 -4.26
CA ILE A 278 40.26 -22.99 -5.62
C ILE A 278 41.32 -21.96 -6.04
N PRO A 279 42.58 -22.37 -6.24
CA PRO A 279 43.56 -21.57 -6.97
C PRO A 279 43.21 -21.57 -8.46
N GLY A 280 43.19 -20.40 -9.09
CA GLY A 280 43.31 -20.27 -10.54
C GLY A 280 42.03 -20.53 -11.34
N HIS A 281 41.36 -19.45 -11.71
CA HIS A 281 40.26 -19.43 -12.65
C HIS A 281 40.79 -19.68 -14.08
N SER A 282 40.56 -20.88 -14.63
CA SER A 282 40.57 -21.13 -16.08
C SER A 282 39.11 -21.21 -16.58
N PRO A 283 38.76 -20.57 -17.71
CA PRO A 283 37.36 -20.36 -18.09
C PRO A 283 36.82 -21.59 -18.81
N ASN A 284 36.00 -22.37 -18.11
CA ASN A 284 35.27 -23.49 -18.72
C ASN A 284 33.75 -23.31 -18.54
N VAL A 285 33.25 -22.15 -18.96
CA VAL A 285 31.82 -21.89 -19.12
C VAL A 285 31.55 -21.77 -20.62
N VAL A 286 30.80 -22.73 -21.16
CA VAL A 286 30.27 -22.66 -22.51
C VAL A 286 29.28 -21.49 -22.56
N ALA A 287 29.65 -20.43 -23.28
CA ALA A 287 28.78 -19.29 -23.50
C ALA A 287 27.53 -19.74 -24.26
N LEU A 288 26.35 -19.51 -23.67
CA LEU A 288 25.07 -19.61 -24.37
C LEU A 288 25.10 -18.59 -25.52
N HIS A 289 25.17 -19.13 -26.72
CA HIS A 289 25.18 -18.46 -28.00
C HIS A 289 24.19 -17.29 -28.02
N ASN A 290 24.68 -16.10 -28.36
CA ASN A 290 23.89 -14.90 -28.58
C ASN A 290 22.65 -15.21 -29.43
N SER A 291 21.50 -14.73 -28.98
CA SER A 291 20.23 -14.74 -29.70
C SER A 291 20.45 -14.46 -31.18
N ARG A 292 20.00 -15.39 -32.04
CA ARG A 292 19.93 -15.19 -33.49
C ARG A 292 19.28 -13.81 -33.74
N PRO A 293 19.94 -12.88 -34.44
CA PRO A 293 19.33 -11.59 -34.73
C PRO A 293 18.04 -11.83 -35.52
N SER A 294 16.98 -11.10 -35.15
CA SER A 294 15.73 -11.09 -35.90
C SER A 294 16.03 -10.82 -37.37
N THR A 295 15.37 -11.54 -38.28
CA THR A 295 15.54 -11.35 -39.74
C THR A 295 15.30 -9.92 -40.18
N THR A 296 14.57 -9.14 -39.38
CA THR A 296 14.36 -7.71 -39.57
C THR A 296 15.62 -6.90 -39.28
N ASP A 297 16.32 -7.16 -38.18
CA ASP A 297 17.56 -6.45 -37.81
C ASP A 297 18.71 -6.72 -38.79
N GLN A 298 18.74 -7.91 -39.39
CA GLN A 298 19.73 -8.26 -40.41
C GLN A 298 19.50 -7.45 -41.69
N ARG A 299 18.26 -7.38 -42.17
CA ARG A 299 17.91 -6.61 -43.39
C ARG A 299 18.16 -5.12 -43.23
N VAL A 300 17.92 -4.57 -42.02
CA VAL A 300 18.21 -3.16 -41.73
C VAL A 300 19.71 -2.90 -41.76
N ARG A 301 20.54 -3.79 -41.19
CA ARG A 301 22.00 -3.68 -41.25
C ARG A 301 22.53 -3.76 -42.67
N ASP A 302 22.07 -4.74 -43.45
CA ASP A 302 22.51 -4.90 -44.83
C ASP A 302 22.14 -3.67 -45.70
N GLY A 303 20.98 -3.06 -45.43
CA GLY A 303 20.56 -1.82 -46.09
C GLY A 303 21.42 -0.61 -45.72
N LEU A 304 21.81 -0.49 -44.45
CA LEU A 304 22.70 0.58 -43.99
C LEU A 304 24.11 0.45 -44.58
N ASP A 305 24.62 -0.79 -44.68
CA ASP A 305 25.93 -1.06 -45.27
C ASP A 305 25.97 -0.76 -46.77
N LEU A 306 24.89 -1.05 -47.50
CA LEU A 306 24.78 -0.71 -48.92
C LEU A 306 24.73 0.81 -49.11
N ALA A 307 24.00 1.52 -48.26
CA ALA A 307 23.95 2.99 -48.27
C ALA A 307 25.29 3.65 -47.89
N ALA A 308 26.13 2.97 -47.09
CA ALA A 308 27.48 3.44 -46.80
C ALA A 308 28.39 3.30 -48.02
N ARG A 309 28.36 2.14 -48.70
CA ARG A 309 29.18 1.91 -49.92
C ARG A 309 28.81 2.84 -51.07
N LEU A 310 27.52 3.13 -51.26
CA LEU A 310 27.09 4.08 -52.29
C LEU A 310 27.59 5.50 -51.98
N ARG A 311 27.58 5.92 -50.71
CA ARG A 311 28.15 7.22 -50.30
C ARG A 311 29.66 7.28 -50.52
N GLU A 312 30.37 6.18 -50.28
CA GLU A 312 31.81 6.10 -50.57
C GLU A 312 32.10 6.18 -52.08
N GLN A 313 31.23 5.61 -52.92
CA GLN A 313 31.34 5.71 -54.39
C GLN A 313 31.01 7.11 -54.91
N GLU A 314 30.01 7.79 -54.35
CA GLU A 314 29.69 9.19 -54.69
C GLU A 314 30.82 10.16 -54.30
N LEU A 315 31.52 9.89 -53.19
CA LEU A 315 32.68 10.69 -52.77
C LEU A 315 33.96 10.41 -53.59
N ALA A 316 33.97 9.33 -54.37
CA ALA A 316 35.11 8.93 -55.20
C ALA A 316 34.99 9.36 -56.67
N GLN A 317 33.91 10.04 -57.05
CA GLN A 317 33.72 10.71 -58.36
C GLN A 317 33.97 12.20 -58.25
#